data_AF-A0A0F8ZVW5-F1
#
_entry.id   AF-A0A0F8ZVW5-F1
#
_cell.length_a   1.000
_cell.length_b   1.000
_cell.length_c   1.000
_cell.angle_alpha   90.00
_cell.angle_beta   90.00
_cell.angle_gamma   90.00
#
_symmetry.space_group_name_H-M   'P 1'
#
loop_
_entity.id
_entity.type
_entity.pdbx_description
1 polymer ?
#
loop_
_entity_poly.entity_id
_entity_poly.type
_entity_poly.pdbx_seq_one_letter_code
_entity_poly.pdbx_strand_id
1 'polypeptide(L)'
;MFLFLKTVVFLDSCFSGRGDRSVVAEGTRPIGLSIKNPVIASGRTVVISAAEGTQASSFYKESGHGLFTYFLLLGLKGEADSDSDGWVDVEELFTYLKPNVSKLARRINREQTPTIFPSAGSMDTLMELKLSKPD
;
A
#
# COMPACT_ATOMS: atom_id res chain seq x y z
N MET A 1 24.50 -21.05 -6.40
CA MET A 1 23.16 -20.83 -5.84
C MET A 1 22.96 -19.32 -5.72
N PHE A 2 22.31 -18.69 -6.70
CA PHE A 2 21.98 -17.26 -6.62
C PHE A 2 20.74 -17.11 -5.73
N LEU A 3 20.89 -16.52 -4.54
CA LEU A 3 19.73 -16.04 -3.78
C LEU A 3 19.10 -14.89 -4.59
N PHE A 4 17.88 -15.11 -5.07
CA PHE A 4 17.09 -14.05 -5.67
C PHE A 4 16.31 -13.33 -4.56
N LEU A 5 16.75 -12.13 -4.21
CA LEU A 5 16.08 -11.27 -3.23
C LEU A 5 14.73 -10.80 -3.80
N LYS A 6 13.67 -10.93 -2.99
CA LYS A 6 12.35 -10.34 -3.21
C LYS A 6 12.27 -9.06 -2.36
N THR A 7 11.64 -8.02 -2.89
CA THR A 7 11.51 -6.73 -2.22
C THR A 7 10.04 -6.35 -2.10
N VAL A 8 9.62 -5.91 -0.92
CA VAL A 8 8.29 -5.34 -0.71
C VAL A 8 8.46 -3.90 -0.24
N VAL A 9 7.76 -2.99 -0.91
CA VAL A 9 7.81 -1.55 -0.64
C VAL A 9 6.43 -1.07 -0.23
N PHE A 10 6.34 -0.43 0.92
CA PHE A 10 5.14 0.24 1.39
C PHE A 10 5.31 1.75 1.24
N LEU A 11 4.39 2.42 0.54
CA LEU A 11 4.46 3.85 0.25
C LEU A 11 3.30 4.60 0.92
N ASP A 12 3.55 5.14 2.11
CA ASP A 12 2.64 6.07 2.79
C ASP A 12 3.11 7.51 2.59
N SER A 13 2.65 8.14 1.50
CA SER A 13 2.97 9.53 1.21
C SER A 13 1.79 10.23 0.57
N CYS A 14 1.52 11.46 0.99
CA CYS A 14 0.69 12.35 0.21
C CYS A 14 1.52 12.79 -0.99
N PHE A 15 1.04 12.55 -2.22
CA PHE A 15 1.56 13.27 -3.37
C PHE A 15 1.34 14.77 -3.12
N SER A 16 2.38 15.49 -2.71
CA SER A 16 2.33 16.85 -2.17
C SER A 16 1.97 17.94 -3.21
N GLY A 17 1.35 17.57 -4.33
CA GLY A 17 0.95 18.48 -5.41
C GLY A 17 -0.56 18.67 -5.57
N ARG A 18 -1.42 17.93 -4.86
CA ARG A 18 -2.90 18.03 -4.96
C ARG A 18 -3.57 17.81 -3.61
N GLY A 19 -3.55 18.84 -2.77
CA GLY A 19 -4.53 18.99 -1.69
C GLY A 19 -5.51 20.11 -2.03
N ASP A 20 -6.67 20.16 -1.37
CA ASP A 20 -7.74 21.18 -1.51
C ASP A 20 -7.30 22.65 -1.33
N ARG A 21 -6.02 22.91 -1.03
CA ARG A 21 -5.41 24.24 -0.94
C ARG A 21 -4.10 24.38 -1.72
N SER A 22 -3.68 23.37 -2.48
CA SER A 22 -2.57 23.54 -3.42
C SER A 22 -3.13 24.10 -4.70
N VAL A 23 -2.85 25.38 -4.94
CA VAL A 23 -2.88 25.97 -6.27
C VAL A 23 -2.04 25.05 -7.15
N VAL A 24 -2.69 24.23 -7.97
CA VAL A 24 -2.04 23.48 -9.03
C VAL A 24 -1.63 24.53 -10.04
N ALA A 25 -0.42 25.04 -9.92
CA ALA A 25 0.17 25.90 -10.94
C ALA A 25 0.06 25.18 -12.30
N GLU A 26 -0.32 25.93 -13.33
CA GLU A 26 -0.39 25.43 -14.71
C GLU A 26 0.93 24.72 -15.06
N GLY A 27 0.83 23.48 -15.53
CA GLY A 27 1.98 22.64 -15.89
C GLY A 27 2.24 21.43 -14.99
N THR A 28 1.38 21.14 -14.01
CA THR A 28 1.60 20.00 -13.11
C THR A 28 1.32 18.67 -13.81
N ARG A 29 2.39 17.91 -14.08
CA ARG A 29 2.32 16.50 -14.50
C ARG A 29 1.86 15.68 -13.29
N PRO A 30 0.70 14.99 -13.34
CA PRO A 30 0.35 14.05 -12.28
C PRO A 30 1.49 13.04 -12.18
N ILE A 31 1.95 12.74 -10.96
CA ILE A 31 2.70 11.51 -10.74
C ILE A 31 1.66 10.39 -10.81
N GLY A 32 1.25 10.04 -12.03
CA GLY A 32 0.93 8.65 -12.28
C GLY A 32 2.20 7.89 -11.92
N LEU A 33 2.11 6.85 -11.10
CA LEU A 33 3.15 5.83 -11.02
C LEU A 33 3.36 5.32 -12.44
N SER A 34 4.25 5.97 -13.18
CA SER A 34 4.60 5.56 -14.52
C SER A 34 5.48 4.35 -14.29
N ILE A 35 4.88 3.17 -14.46
CA ILE A 35 5.54 1.87 -14.40
C ILE A 35 6.43 1.77 -15.65
N LYS A 36 7.45 2.62 -15.71
CA LYS A 36 8.65 2.46 -16.51
C LYS A 36 9.85 2.26 -15.59
N ASN A 37 9.61 1.85 -14.34
CA ASN A 37 10.68 1.58 -13.40
C ASN A 37 11.14 0.11 -13.59
N PRO A 38 12.34 -0.14 -14.13
CA PRO A 38 12.85 -1.49 -14.39
C PRO A 38 12.89 -2.38 -13.13
N VAL A 39 12.83 -1.78 -11.93
CA VAL A 39 12.76 -2.50 -10.65
C VAL A 39 11.44 -3.28 -10.50
N ILE A 40 10.30 -2.70 -10.87
CA ILE A 40 8.99 -3.39 -10.84
C ILE A 40 8.89 -4.38 -12.00
N ALA A 41 9.46 -4.03 -13.16
CA ALA A 41 9.52 -4.91 -14.33
C ALA A 41 10.37 -6.18 -14.12
N SER A 42 11.23 -6.20 -13.09
CA SER A 42 12.06 -7.37 -12.75
C SER A 42 11.26 -8.58 -12.23
N GLY A 43 9.99 -8.38 -11.86
CA GLY A 43 9.14 -9.44 -11.29
C GLY A 43 9.55 -9.89 -9.90
N ARG A 44 10.27 -9.05 -9.16
CA ARG A 44 10.77 -9.35 -7.80
C ARG A 44 10.38 -8.31 -6.76
N THR A 45 9.68 -7.26 -7.18
CA THR A 45 9.30 -6.15 -6.32
C THR A 45 7.79 -6.03 -6.28
N VAL A 46 7.22 -6.04 -5.08
CA VAL A 46 5.84 -5.63 -4.81
C VAL A 46 5.86 -4.23 -4.23
N VAL A 47 4.98 -3.36 -4.72
CA VAL A 47 4.76 -2.03 -4.16
C VAL A 47 3.31 -1.90 -3.73
N ILE A 48 3.07 -1.65 -2.45
CA ILE A 48 1.75 -1.30 -1.92
C ILE A 48 1.77 0.18 -1.56
N SER A 49 0.89 0.97 -2.18
CA SER A 49 0.80 2.41 -1.92
C SER A 49 -0.50 2.77 -1.18
N ALA A 50 -0.42 3.80 -0.34
CA ALA A 50 -1.49 4.20 0.56
C ALA A 50 -2.76 4.73 -0.11
N ALA A 51 -2.66 5.19 -1.36
CA ALA A 51 -3.73 5.85 -2.10
C ALA A 51 -3.54 5.66 -3.62
N GLU A 52 -4.65 5.68 -4.36
CA GLU A 52 -4.64 5.76 -5.83
C GLU A 52 -4.17 7.16 -6.30
N GLY A 53 -3.68 7.26 -7.55
CA GLY A 53 -2.92 8.43 -8.04
C GLY A 53 -3.61 9.81 -7.98
N THR A 54 -4.93 9.89 -7.80
CA THR A 54 -5.67 11.15 -7.58
C THR A 54 -6.06 11.39 -6.12
N GLN A 55 -5.87 10.39 -5.25
CA GLN A 55 -6.26 10.41 -3.84
C GLN A 55 -5.08 10.78 -2.94
N ALA A 56 -5.38 11.33 -1.77
CA ALA A 56 -4.37 11.71 -0.78
C ALA A 56 -4.28 10.65 0.33
N SER A 57 -3.07 10.42 0.85
CA SER A 57 -2.93 9.70 2.13
C SER A 57 -3.42 10.58 3.28
N SER A 58 -4.19 10.02 4.20
CA SER A 58 -4.76 10.75 5.32
C SER A 58 -3.93 10.57 6.59
N PHE A 59 -3.65 11.66 7.32
CA PHE A 59 -3.16 11.57 8.70
C PHE A 59 -4.28 11.10 9.63
N TYR A 60 -4.00 10.11 10.48
CA TYR A 60 -4.93 9.58 11.45
C TYR A 60 -4.52 10.04 12.86
N LYS A 61 -5.23 11.05 13.38
CA LYS A 61 -4.89 11.73 14.63
C LYS A 61 -4.83 10.79 15.84
N GLU A 62 -5.71 9.79 15.87
CA GLU A 62 -5.83 8.85 16.99
C GLU A 62 -4.61 7.93 17.12
N SER A 63 -3.87 7.69 16.02
CA SER A 63 -2.67 6.83 16.03
C SER A 63 -1.36 7.59 15.86
N GLY A 64 -1.39 8.90 15.59
CA GLY A 64 -0.19 9.73 15.42
C GLY A 64 0.59 9.50 14.11
N HIS A 65 0.06 8.75 13.14
CA HIS A 65 0.67 8.50 11.83
C HIS A 65 -0.40 8.38 10.72
N GLY A 66 -0.01 8.05 9.50
CA GLY A 66 -0.92 7.86 8.37
C GLY A 66 -1.96 6.77 8.64
N LEU A 67 -3.14 6.93 8.05
CA LEU A 67 -4.24 5.97 8.09
C LEU A 67 -3.84 4.62 7.47
N PHE A 68 -3.04 4.67 6.41
CA PHE A 68 -2.48 3.46 5.81
C PHE A 68 -1.47 2.80 6.74
N THR A 69 -0.51 3.56 7.29
CA THR A 69 0.44 3.04 8.29
C THR A 69 -0.27 2.40 9.49
N TYR A 70 -1.41 2.95 9.92
CA TYR A 70 -2.20 2.36 11.01
C TYR A 70 -2.65 0.94 10.71
N PHE A 71 -3.32 0.74 9.59
CA PHE A 71 -3.75 -0.60 9.21
C PHE A 71 -2.58 -1.49 8.77
N LEU A 72 -1.50 -0.94 8.23
CA LEU A 72 -0.30 -1.71 7.91
C LEU A 72 0.29 -2.36 9.17
N LEU A 73 0.44 -1.58 10.24
CA LEU A 73 1.01 -2.07 11.49
C LEU A 73 0.06 -3.06 12.18
N LEU A 74 -1.25 -2.81 12.17
CA LEU A 74 -2.23 -3.76 12.72
C LEU A 74 -2.25 -5.08 11.94
N GLY A 75 -2.25 -5.00 10.60
CA GLY A 75 -2.21 -6.17 9.73
C GLY A 75 -0.95 -7.01 9.99
N LEU A 76 0.23 -6.39 10.01
CA LEU A 76 1.49 -7.07 10.31
C LEU A 76 1.58 -7.63 11.73
N LYS A 77 0.78 -7.12 12.67
CA LYS A 77 0.65 -7.67 14.02
C LYS A 77 -0.26 -8.92 14.07
N GLY A 78 -0.88 -9.30 12.95
CA GLY A 78 -1.68 -10.54 12.84
C GLY A 78 -3.15 -10.31 12.52
N GLU A 79 -3.65 -9.07 12.51
CA GLU A 79 -5.04 -8.81 12.12
C GLU A 79 -5.31 -9.14 10.64
N ALA A 80 -4.25 -9.30 9.85
CA ALA A 80 -4.33 -9.72 8.45
C ALA A 80 -4.18 -11.23 8.25
N ASP A 81 -3.81 -12.03 9.27
CA ASP A 81 -3.71 -13.49 9.18
C ASP A 81 -5.11 -14.07 9.04
N SER A 82 -5.50 -14.34 7.79
CA SER A 82 -6.86 -14.66 7.41
C SER A 82 -7.13 -16.15 7.36
N ASP A 83 -6.08 -16.95 7.14
CA ASP A 83 -6.13 -18.41 7.14
C ASP A 83 -5.71 -19.04 8.48
N SER A 84 -5.25 -18.22 9.43
CA SER A 84 -4.80 -18.64 10.77
C SER A 84 -3.59 -19.58 10.73
N ASP A 85 -2.72 -19.47 9.72
CA ASP A 85 -1.47 -20.22 9.63
C ASP A 85 -0.33 -19.65 10.50
N GLY A 86 -0.60 -18.54 11.18
CA GLY A 86 0.32 -17.85 12.08
C GLY A 86 1.29 -16.93 11.35
N TRP A 87 1.12 -16.74 10.05
CA TRP A 87 1.85 -15.74 9.28
C TRP A 87 0.91 -14.78 8.58
N VAL A 88 1.46 -13.64 8.20
CA VAL A 88 0.81 -12.69 7.29
C VAL A 88 1.62 -12.65 6.02
N ASP A 89 1.01 -12.97 4.88
CA ASP A 89 1.61 -12.78 3.55
C ASP A 89 1.17 -11.48 2.85
N VAL A 90 1.65 -11.28 1.62
CA VAL A 90 1.38 -10.06 0.83
C VAL A 90 -0.09 -9.98 0.40
N GLU A 91 -0.68 -11.11 0.02
CA GLU A 91 -2.08 -11.18 -0.41
C GLU A 91 -3.01 -10.88 0.76
N GLU A 92 -2.77 -11.53 1.88
CA GLU A 92 -3.49 -11.34 3.12
C GLU A 92 -3.42 -9.90 3.59
N LEU A 93 -2.21 -9.35 3.67
CA LEU A 93 -1.99 -7.96 4.07
C LEU A 93 -2.72 -6.99 3.15
N PHE A 94 -2.65 -7.17 1.82
CA PHE A 94 -3.33 -6.28 0.89
C PHE A 94 -4.86 -6.41 0.98
N THR A 95 -5.36 -7.64 1.14
CA THR A 95 -6.78 -7.96 1.33
C THR A 95 -7.32 -7.35 2.62
N TYR A 96 -6.50 -7.27 3.67
CA TYR A 96 -6.80 -6.55 4.90
C TYR A 96 -6.77 -5.02 4.72
N LEU A 97 -5.70 -4.50 4.11
CA LEU A 97 -5.46 -3.05 3.99
C LEU A 97 -6.54 -2.34 3.18
N LYS A 98 -6.85 -2.85 1.98
CA LYS A 98 -7.72 -2.18 1.01
C LYS A 98 -9.10 -1.81 1.59
N PRO A 99 -9.89 -2.75 2.16
CA PRO A 99 -11.19 -2.40 2.71
C PRO A 99 -11.09 -1.58 3.99
N ASN A 100 -10.13 -1.83 4.88
CA ASN A 100 -10.03 -1.14 6.17
C ASN A 100 -9.69 0.35 6.01
N VAL A 101 -8.67 0.65 5.20
CA VAL A 101 -8.29 2.03 4.86
C VAL A 101 -9.45 2.74 4.16
N SER A 102 -10.05 2.12 3.14
CA SER A 102 -11.15 2.73 2.38
C SER A 102 -12.37 3.03 3.24
N LYS A 103 -12.75 2.11 4.14
CA LYS A 103 -13.90 2.27 5.04
C LYS A 103 -13.66 3.39 6.05
N LEU A 104 -12.47 3.48 6.65
CA LEU A 104 -12.19 4.52 7.64
C LEU A 104 -11.99 5.89 6.98
N ALA A 105 -11.35 5.96 5.80
CA ALA A 105 -11.23 7.18 5.02
C ALA A 105 -12.62 7.80 4.71
N ARG A 106 -13.58 6.98 4.26
CA ARG A 106 -14.96 7.44 4.03
C ARG A 106 -15.63 7.98 5.29
N ARG A 107 -15.40 7.37 6.45
CA ARG A 107 -15.94 7.84 7.74
C ARG A 107 -15.40 9.21 8.15
N ILE A 108 -14.22 9.59 7.68
CA ILE A 108 -13.61 10.91 7.89
C ILE A 108 -13.76 11.83 6.68
N ASN A 109 -14.73 11.57 5.79
CA ASN A 109 -15.03 12.34 4.57
C ASN A 109 -13.80 12.49 3.64
N ARG A 110 -13.05 11.41 3.46
CA ARG A 110 -11.90 11.33 2.55
C ARG A 110 -12.04 10.16 1.59
N GLU A 111 -11.42 10.27 0.42
CA GLU A 111 -11.19 9.15 -0.47
C GLU A 111 -9.73 8.69 -0.36
N GLN A 112 -9.54 7.42 -0.05
CA GLN A 112 -8.23 6.79 0.03
C GLN A 112 -8.38 5.28 -0.18
N THR A 113 -7.86 4.79 -1.29
CA THR A 113 -7.90 3.40 -1.71
C THR A 113 -6.47 2.90 -1.92
N PRO A 114 -5.97 1.98 -1.07
CA PRO A 114 -4.67 1.37 -1.29
C PRO A 114 -4.58 0.63 -2.64
N THR A 115 -3.40 0.67 -3.25
CA THR A 115 -3.12 -0.03 -4.52
C THR A 115 -1.88 -0.91 -4.41
N ILE A 116 -1.81 -1.96 -5.22
CA ILE A 116 -0.67 -2.90 -5.28
C ILE A 116 -0.15 -2.98 -6.71
N PHE A 117 1.18 -3.03 -6.86
CA PHE A 117 1.87 -3.17 -8.14
C PHE A 117 2.95 -4.26 -8.09
N PRO A 118 3.10 -5.07 -9.16
CA PRO A 118 2.20 -5.16 -10.32
C PRO A 118 0.81 -5.69 -9.93
N SER A 119 -0.19 -5.53 -10.79
CA SER A 119 -1.55 -5.99 -10.49
C SER A 119 -1.58 -7.49 -10.24
N ALA A 120 -2.34 -7.90 -9.21
CA ALA A 120 -2.53 -9.30 -8.83
C ALA A 120 -2.99 -10.13 -10.04
N GLY A 121 -2.29 -11.24 -10.29
CA GLY A 121 -2.45 -12.10 -11.47
C GLY A 121 -1.19 -12.26 -12.33
N SER A 122 -0.11 -11.51 -12.06
CA SER A 122 1.18 -11.65 -12.77
C SER A 122 2.31 -12.25 -11.93
N MET A 123 2.09 -12.52 -10.64
CA MET A 123 3.14 -12.83 -9.65
C MET A 123 2.64 -13.71 -8.49
N ASP A 124 2.11 -14.91 -8.76
CA ASP A 124 1.60 -15.82 -7.71
C ASP A 124 2.62 -16.04 -6.58
N THR A 125 3.90 -16.20 -6.93
CA THR A 125 4.99 -16.42 -5.95
C THR A 125 5.38 -15.20 -5.10
N LEU A 126 4.93 -13.99 -5.44
CA LEU A 126 5.15 -12.80 -4.61
C LEU A 126 4.00 -12.55 -3.64
N MET A 127 2.81 -13.07 -3.95
CA MET A 127 1.63 -12.96 -3.11
C MET A 127 1.77 -13.81 -1.84
N GLU A 128 2.32 -15.02 -1.98
CA GLU A 128 2.63 -15.93 -0.86
C GLU A 128 3.89 -15.53 -0.05
N LEU A 129 4.48 -14.35 -0.32
CA LEU A 129 5.66 -13.93 0.41
C LEU A 129 5.30 -13.57 1.85
N LYS A 130 5.74 -14.40 2.79
CA LYS A 130 5.56 -14.20 4.22
C LYS A 130 6.26 -12.91 4.69
N LEU A 131 5.49 -12.02 5.32
CA LEU A 131 5.90 -10.68 5.75
C LEU A 131 6.15 -10.60 7.26
N SER A 132 5.27 -11.18 8.05
CA SER A 132 5.40 -11.21 9.51
C SER A 132 4.85 -12.51 10.09
N LYS A 133 5.40 -12.88 11.25
CA LYS A 133 4.88 -13.94 12.12
C LYS A 133 4.52 -13.30 13.46
N PRO A 134 3.25 -13.03 13.73
CA PRO A 134 2.82 -12.58 15.05
C PRO A 134 3.21 -13.60 16.13
N ASP A 135 3.59 -13.11 17.31
CA ASP A 135 3.86 -13.94 18.49
C ASP A 135 2.58 -14.53 19.10
#